data_AF-A0A2S2PVN2-F1
#
_entry.id   AF-A0A2S2PVN2-F1
#
_cell.length_a   1.000
_cell.length_b   1.000
_cell.length_c   1.000
_cell.angle_alpha   90.00
_cell.angle_beta   90.00
_cell.angle_gamma   90.00
#
_symmetry.space_group_name_H-M   'P 1'
#
loop_
_entity.id
_entity.type
_entity.pdbx_description
1 polymer ?
#
loop_
_entity_poly.entity_id
_entity_poly.type
_entity_poly.pdbx_seq_one_letter_code
_entity_poly.pdbx_strand_id
1 'polypeptide(L)'
;MATALKEACWTHIVSAFPLLSNEVQIPEMCDDETFENIKKMIKEKKLIHIVTANVMHRIINNIYMNMSNSFWVHFLSEEITELNVLRNAREILPTDFTGFERFRRAIDDLFILIQSHTSTINRVQLLYEDDETNLLKNFFERIRALMYSQLPINYKTIIYNFYRTGLRIMYFKANMNYFDVTLDQCSGCN
;
A
#
# COMPACT_ATOMS: atom_id res chain seq x y z
N MET A 1 -25.66 -21.21 -27.66
CA MET A 1 -26.08 -21.55 -26.28
C MET A 1 -24.92 -21.54 -25.28
N ALA A 2 -23.79 -22.22 -25.55
CA ALA A 2 -22.66 -22.27 -24.62
C ALA A 2 -21.99 -20.90 -24.32
N THR A 3 -21.97 -19.97 -25.29
CA THR A 3 -21.42 -18.60 -25.15
C THR A 3 -22.27 -17.73 -24.22
N ALA A 4 -23.59 -17.70 -24.42
CA ALA A 4 -24.52 -16.95 -23.56
C ALA A 4 -24.49 -17.42 -22.10
N LEU A 5 -24.29 -18.72 -21.87
CA LEU A 5 -24.21 -19.31 -20.52
C LEU A 5 -22.88 -18.96 -19.82
N LYS A 6 -21.79 -18.80 -20.61
CA LYS A 6 -20.51 -18.28 -20.12
C LYS A 6 -20.60 -16.79 -19.80
N GLU A 7 -21.26 -16.01 -20.65
CA GLU A 7 -21.47 -14.57 -20.45
C GLU A 7 -22.32 -14.31 -19.20
N ALA A 8 -23.46 -15.01 -19.03
CA ALA A 8 -24.30 -14.87 -17.84
C ALA A 8 -23.55 -15.23 -16.54
N CYS A 9 -22.77 -16.32 -16.56
CA CYS A 9 -21.94 -16.71 -15.42
C CYS A 9 -20.88 -15.66 -15.09
N TRP A 10 -20.27 -15.05 -16.11
CA TRP A 10 -19.29 -13.99 -15.92
C TRP A 10 -19.90 -12.71 -15.34
N THR A 11 -21.09 -12.32 -15.78
CA THR A 11 -21.81 -11.16 -15.21
C THR A 11 -22.05 -11.32 -13.71
N HIS A 12 -22.44 -12.51 -13.26
CA HIS A 12 -22.57 -12.83 -11.83
C HIS A 12 -21.23 -12.77 -11.08
N ILE A 13 -20.14 -13.23 -11.71
CA ILE A 13 -18.80 -13.13 -11.11
C ILE A 13 -18.40 -11.66 -10.98
N VAL A 14 -18.68 -10.83 -11.98
CA VAL A 14 -18.40 -9.38 -11.95
C VAL A 14 -19.21 -8.68 -10.87
N SER A 15 -20.47 -9.04 -10.63
CA SER A 15 -21.25 -8.44 -9.52
C SER A 15 -20.70 -8.80 -8.13
N ALA A 16 -20.08 -9.99 -7.99
CA ALA A 16 -19.39 -10.37 -6.75
C ALA A 16 -18.00 -9.72 -6.61
N PHE A 17 -17.32 -9.46 -7.73
CA PHE A 17 -15.99 -8.88 -7.80
C PHE A 17 -15.94 -7.73 -8.84
N PRO A 18 -16.48 -6.54 -8.51
CA PRO A 18 -16.66 -5.46 -9.48
C PRO A 18 -15.38 -4.99 -10.20
N LEU A 19 -14.21 -5.15 -9.57
CA LEU A 19 -12.90 -4.84 -10.16
C LEU A 19 -12.58 -5.67 -11.43
N LEU A 20 -13.32 -6.75 -11.67
CA LEU A 20 -13.22 -7.55 -12.89
C LEU A 20 -13.98 -6.92 -14.07
N SER A 21 -14.81 -5.91 -13.81
CA SER A 21 -15.49 -5.17 -14.86
C SER A 21 -14.49 -4.46 -15.75
N ASN A 22 -14.79 -4.43 -17.06
CA ASN A 22 -14.06 -3.60 -18.02
C ASN A 22 -14.74 -2.24 -18.22
N GLU A 23 -15.82 -1.97 -17.48
CA GLU A 23 -16.59 -0.74 -17.60
C GLU A 23 -15.89 0.42 -16.89
N VAL A 24 -16.17 1.64 -17.37
CA VAL A 24 -15.61 2.89 -16.80
C VAL A 24 -16.17 3.15 -15.40
N GLN A 25 -17.40 2.72 -15.14
CA GLN A 25 -18.02 2.77 -13.82
C GLN A 25 -17.95 1.38 -13.19
N ILE A 26 -17.32 1.29 -12.02
CA ILE A 26 -17.22 0.04 -11.27
C ILE A 26 -18.59 -0.23 -10.63
N PRO A 27 -19.23 -1.37 -10.92
CA PRO A 27 -20.51 -1.72 -10.30
C PRO A 27 -20.43 -1.75 -8.78
N GLU A 28 -21.55 -1.51 -8.09
CA GLU A 28 -21.63 -1.77 -6.66
C GLU A 28 -21.46 -3.27 -6.38
N MET A 29 -20.84 -3.58 -5.24
CA MET A 29 -20.65 -4.96 -4.81
C MET A 29 -22.00 -5.55 -4.38
N CYS A 30 -22.29 -6.77 -4.80
CA CYS A 30 -23.53 -7.45 -4.41
C CYS A 30 -23.61 -7.67 -2.89
N ASP A 31 -24.83 -7.84 -2.37
CA ASP A 31 -25.06 -8.25 -0.98
C ASP A 31 -24.56 -9.68 -0.70
N ASP A 32 -24.59 -10.07 0.58
CA ASP A 32 -24.06 -11.35 1.05
C ASP A 32 -24.91 -12.56 0.64
N GLU A 33 -26.23 -12.41 0.52
CA GLU A 33 -27.13 -13.49 0.07
C GLU A 33 -26.86 -13.83 -1.41
N THR A 34 -26.79 -12.79 -2.25
CA THR A 34 -26.43 -12.88 -3.66
C THR A 34 -25.04 -13.47 -3.82
N PHE A 35 -24.09 -13.08 -2.96
CA PHE A 35 -22.74 -13.63 -2.98
C PHE A 35 -22.69 -15.11 -2.67
N GLU A 36 -23.44 -15.61 -1.68
CA GLU A 36 -23.48 -17.05 -1.38
C GLU A 36 -24.00 -17.87 -2.57
N ASN A 37 -24.96 -17.35 -3.32
CA ASN A 37 -25.43 -17.98 -4.56
C ASN A 37 -24.35 -18.01 -5.65
N ILE A 38 -23.64 -16.89 -5.85
CA ILE A 38 -22.54 -16.78 -6.82
C ILE A 38 -21.38 -17.70 -6.42
N LYS A 39 -21.05 -17.77 -5.14
CA LYS A 39 -20.01 -18.65 -4.58
C LYS A 39 -20.32 -20.11 -4.84
N LYS A 40 -21.56 -20.57 -4.60
CA LYS A 40 -21.99 -21.94 -4.94
C LYS A 40 -21.80 -22.22 -6.44
N MET A 41 -22.24 -21.29 -7.30
CA MET A 41 -22.06 -21.40 -8.76
C MET A 41 -20.58 -21.50 -9.16
N ILE A 42 -19.70 -20.69 -8.56
CA ILE A 42 -18.24 -20.71 -8.81
C ILE A 42 -17.65 -22.08 -8.42
N LYS A 43 -18.06 -22.62 -7.26
CA LYS A 43 -17.61 -23.93 -6.77
C LYS A 43 -18.08 -25.06 -7.69
N GLU A 44 -19.37 -25.11 -8.03
CA GLU A 44 -19.96 -26.12 -8.91
C GLU A 44 -19.30 -26.15 -10.29
N LYS A 45 -19.00 -24.98 -10.85
CA LYS A 45 -18.33 -24.84 -12.15
C LYS A 45 -16.81 -24.96 -12.07
N LYS A 46 -16.24 -25.20 -10.88
CA LYS A 46 -14.79 -25.31 -10.64
C LYS A 46 -13.99 -24.10 -11.11
N LEU A 47 -14.56 -22.90 -10.92
CA LEU A 47 -13.98 -21.64 -11.40
C LEU A 47 -13.12 -20.91 -10.36
N ILE A 48 -12.99 -21.46 -9.14
CA ILE A 48 -12.30 -20.82 -8.01
C ILE A 48 -10.93 -20.27 -8.43
N HIS A 49 -10.05 -21.11 -8.99
CA HIS A 49 -8.72 -20.68 -9.42
C HIS A 49 -8.74 -19.59 -10.49
N ILE A 50 -9.68 -19.65 -11.44
CA ILE A 50 -9.80 -18.65 -12.51
C ILE A 50 -10.23 -17.30 -11.91
N VAL A 51 -11.25 -17.30 -11.04
CA VAL A 51 -11.73 -16.08 -10.38
C VAL A 51 -10.62 -15.49 -9.51
N THR A 52 -9.98 -16.29 -8.67
CA THR A 52 -8.87 -15.84 -7.82
C THR A 52 -7.72 -15.28 -8.63
N ALA A 53 -7.29 -15.96 -9.69
CA ALA A 53 -6.19 -15.49 -10.53
C ALA A 53 -6.50 -14.14 -11.19
N ASN A 54 -7.72 -13.97 -11.73
CA ASN A 54 -8.13 -12.72 -12.35
C ASN A 54 -8.23 -11.57 -11.34
N VAL A 55 -8.83 -11.83 -10.17
CA VAL A 55 -8.95 -10.81 -9.11
C VAL A 55 -7.57 -10.38 -8.62
N MET A 56 -6.71 -11.35 -8.30
CA MET A 56 -5.35 -11.07 -7.85
C MET A 56 -4.54 -10.34 -8.92
N HIS A 57 -4.67 -10.72 -10.20
CA HIS A 57 -3.98 -10.05 -11.29
C HIS A 57 -4.40 -8.59 -11.43
N ARG A 58 -5.71 -8.30 -11.36
CA ARG A 58 -6.23 -6.93 -11.43
C ARG A 58 -5.75 -6.07 -10.27
N ILE A 59 -5.76 -6.59 -9.04
CA ILE A 59 -5.27 -5.90 -7.86
C ILE A 59 -3.77 -5.61 -7.98
N ILE A 60 -2.96 -6.64 -8.31
CA ILE A 60 -1.50 -6.47 -8.44
C ILE A 60 -1.14 -5.49 -9.56
N ASN A 61 -1.82 -5.53 -10.70
CA ASN A 61 -1.60 -4.57 -11.78
C ASN A 61 -1.98 -3.15 -11.37
N ASN A 62 -3.10 -2.97 -10.67
CA ASN A 62 -3.49 -1.65 -10.15
C ASN A 62 -2.39 -1.09 -9.23
N ILE A 63 -1.91 -1.90 -8.30
CA ILE A 63 -0.83 -1.49 -7.39
C ILE A 63 0.46 -1.22 -8.16
N TYR A 64 0.85 -2.06 -9.11
CA TYR A 64 2.04 -1.87 -9.93
C TYR A 64 2.02 -0.53 -10.68
N MET A 65 0.91 -0.24 -11.38
CA MET A 65 0.77 0.98 -12.18
C MET A 65 0.75 2.25 -11.33
N ASN A 66 0.23 2.16 -10.11
CA ASN A 66 0.29 3.27 -9.16
C ASN A 66 1.68 3.38 -8.52
N MET A 67 2.30 2.28 -8.11
CA MET A 67 3.55 2.26 -7.36
C MET A 67 4.73 2.86 -8.13
N SER A 68 4.88 2.58 -9.43
CA SER A 68 5.95 3.19 -10.23
C SER A 68 5.75 4.69 -10.46
N ASN A 69 4.50 5.15 -10.52
CA ASN A 69 4.15 6.53 -10.87
C ASN A 69 3.96 7.46 -9.65
N SER A 70 3.55 6.92 -8.50
CA SER A 70 3.28 7.71 -7.30
C SER A 70 4.33 7.47 -6.21
N PHE A 71 4.62 6.22 -5.86
CA PHE A 71 5.49 5.91 -4.72
C PHE A 71 6.95 6.27 -5.00
N TRP A 72 7.54 5.71 -6.06
CA TRP A 72 8.97 5.91 -6.33
C TRP A 72 9.31 7.31 -6.82
N VAL A 73 8.38 8.01 -7.47
CA VAL A 73 8.56 9.40 -7.95
C VAL A 73 8.91 10.37 -6.81
N HIS A 74 8.40 10.13 -5.60
CA HIS A 74 8.79 10.91 -4.43
C HIS A 74 10.29 10.83 -4.10
N PHE A 75 11.02 9.86 -4.67
CA PHE A 75 12.43 9.58 -4.39
C PHE A 75 13.37 9.74 -5.59
N LEU A 76 12.84 10.10 -6.77
CA LEU A 76 13.63 10.26 -8.00
C LEU A 76 14.23 11.66 -8.17
N SER A 77 13.88 12.65 -7.33
CA SER A 77 14.44 14.01 -7.47
C SER A 77 15.87 14.09 -6.93
N GLU A 78 16.73 14.81 -7.65
CA GLU A 78 18.13 15.05 -7.28
C GLU A 78 18.27 15.73 -5.90
N GLU A 79 17.24 16.45 -5.45
CA GLU A 79 17.16 17.07 -4.12
C GLU A 79 17.34 16.07 -2.96
N ILE A 80 16.94 14.80 -3.14
CA ILE A 80 17.07 13.77 -2.10
C ILE A 80 18.49 13.20 -2.04
N THR A 81 19.24 13.29 -3.14
CA THR A 81 20.67 12.95 -3.21
C THR A 81 21.56 14.02 -2.55
N GLU A 82 21.09 15.26 -2.40
CA GLU A 82 21.83 16.36 -1.77
C GLU A 82 21.78 16.37 -0.23
N LEU A 83 21.00 15.49 0.41
CA LEU A 83 21.00 15.30 1.87
C LEU A 83 22.38 14.85 2.43
N ASN A 84 23.31 14.50 1.54
CA ASN A 84 24.70 14.17 1.84
C ASN A 84 25.62 15.39 2.04
N VAL A 85 25.17 16.61 1.77
CA VAL A 85 26.01 17.80 2.00
C VAL A 85 25.91 18.20 3.48
N LEU A 86 27.04 18.11 4.19
CA LEU A 86 27.22 18.64 5.55
C LEU A 86 27.03 20.18 5.52
N ARG A 87 25.78 20.65 5.56
CA ARG A 87 25.46 22.07 5.80
C ARG A 87 25.41 22.35 7.31
N ASN A 88 25.39 23.62 7.70
CA ASN A 88 25.37 24.00 9.12
C ASN A 88 24.07 23.55 9.80
N ALA A 89 24.14 23.05 11.05
CA ALA A 89 23.03 22.42 11.79
C ALA A 89 21.70 23.21 11.85
N ARG A 90 21.75 24.54 11.68
CA ARG A 90 20.57 25.42 11.69
C ARG A 90 19.81 25.48 10.35
N GLU A 91 20.47 25.20 9.23
CA GLU A 91 19.85 25.21 7.88
C GLU A 91 19.41 23.80 7.42
N ILE A 92 19.85 22.75 8.12
CA ILE A 92 19.58 21.34 7.79
C ILE A 92 18.13 20.91 8.08
N LEU A 93 17.49 21.51 9.09
CA LEU A 93 16.20 21.05 9.61
C LEU A 93 15.02 21.18 8.61
N PRO A 94 14.83 22.28 7.86
CA PRO A 94 13.68 22.43 6.96
C PRO A 94 13.73 21.48 5.74
N THR A 95 14.92 21.24 5.19
CA THR A 95 15.13 20.39 4.00
C THR A 95 15.12 18.91 4.35
N ASP A 96 15.78 18.49 5.44
CA ASP A 96 15.71 17.12 5.96
C ASP A 96 14.24 16.75 6.27
N PHE A 97 13.49 17.66 6.91
CA PHE A 97 12.07 17.46 7.23
C PHE A 97 11.20 17.32 5.98
N THR A 98 11.49 18.07 4.92
CA THR A 98 10.74 17.97 3.66
C THR A 98 10.90 16.59 3.00
N GLY A 99 12.13 16.05 2.98
CA GLY A 99 12.39 14.70 2.46
C GLY A 99 11.71 13.61 3.30
N PHE A 100 11.73 13.73 4.63
CA PHE A 100 11.05 12.83 5.54
C PHE A 100 9.52 12.86 5.38
N GLU A 101 8.92 14.04 5.27
CA GLU A 101 7.48 14.18 5.04
C GLU A 101 7.06 13.63 3.68
N ARG A 102 7.87 13.81 2.61
CA ARG A 102 7.64 13.17 1.31
C ARG A 102 7.67 11.65 1.44
N PHE A 103 8.63 11.09 2.17
CA PHE A 103 8.72 9.64 2.41
C PHE A 103 7.50 9.13 3.18
N ARG A 104 7.14 9.80 4.27
CA ARG A 104 5.99 9.44 5.11
C ARG A 104 4.70 9.40 4.29
N ARG A 105 4.44 10.45 3.51
CA ARG A 105 3.27 10.51 2.62
C ARG A 105 3.26 9.38 1.59
N ALA A 106 4.39 9.10 0.96
CA ALA A 106 4.50 7.99 0.00
C ALA A 106 4.14 6.64 0.64
N ILE A 107 4.62 6.39 1.86
CA ILE A 107 4.29 5.16 2.61
C ILE A 107 2.81 5.14 3.01
N ASP A 108 2.25 6.25 3.49
CA ASP A 108 0.85 6.36 3.86
C ASP A 108 -0.06 6.08 2.65
N ASP A 109 0.23 6.69 1.50
CA ASP A 109 -0.51 6.50 0.24
C ASP A 109 -0.45 5.03 -0.24
N LEU A 110 0.74 4.42 -0.17
CA LEU A 110 0.91 3.01 -0.49
C LEU A 110 0.13 2.11 0.46
N PHE A 111 0.15 2.41 1.75
CA PHE A 111 -0.58 1.63 2.75
C PHE A 111 -2.09 1.74 2.54
N ILE A 112 -2.62 2.94 2.30
CA ILE A 112 -4.03 3.18 1.97
C ILE A 112 -4.43 2.39 0.72
N LEU A 113 -3.61 2.43 -0.34
CA LEU A 113 -3.85 1.68 -1.56
C LEU A 113 -3.92 0.18 -1.30
N ILE A 114 -2.95 -0.38 -0.57
CA ILE A 114 -2.94 -1.81 -0.21
C ILE A 114 -4.19 -2.18 0.62
N GLN A 115 -4.54 -1.36 1.61
CA GLN A 115 -5.71 -1.59 2.48
C GLN A 115 -7.03 -1.55 1.70
N SER A 116 -7.12 -0.71 0.66
CA SER A 116 -8.32 -0.62 -0.18
C SER A 116 -8.71 -1.94 -0.87
N HIS A 117 -7.77 -2.89 -0.97
CA HIS A 117 -7.98 -4.20 -1.58
C HIS A 117 -8.21 -5.34 -0.58
N THR A 118 -8.03 -5.10 0.73
CA THR A 118 -8.15 -6.13 1.78
C THR A 118 -9.55 -6.76 1.80
N SER A 119 -10.61 -5.94 1.68
CA SER A 119 -12.00 -6.44 1.68
C SER A 119 -12.27 -7.38 0.52
N THR A 120 -11.80 -7.05 -0.67
CA THR A 120 -11.95 -7.92 -1.85
C THR A 120 -11.16 -9.21 -1.69
N ILE A 121 -9.93 -9.16 -1.18
CA ILE A 121 -9.12 -10.38 -0.94
C ILE A 121 -9.81 -11.28 0.07
N ASN A 122 -10.34 -10.72 1.16
CA ASN A 122 -11.13 -11.48 2.13
C ASN A 122 -12.36 -12.12 1.48
N ARG A 123 -13.05 -11.40 0.58
CA ARG A 123 -14.19 -11.97 -0.15
C ARG A 123 -13.78 -13.10 -1.10
N VAL A 124 -12.61 -13.03 -1.73
CA VAL A 124 -12.06 -14.16 -2.51
C VAL A 124 -11.67 -15.32 -1.61
N GLN A 125 -11.15 -15.07 -0.40
CA GLN A 125 -10.80 -16.09 0.58
C GLN A 125 -12.02 -16.94 0.97
N LEU A 126 -13.22 -16.35 1.01
CA LEU A 126 -14.47 -17.07 1.26
C LEU A 126 -14.80 -18.12 0.19
N LEU A 127 -14.12 -18.13 -0.97
CA LEU A 127 -14.28 -19.22 -1.95
C LEU A 127 -13.59 -20.53 -1.50
N TYR A 128 -12.66 -20.43 -0.53
CA TYR A 128 -11.74 -21.48 -0.08
C TYR A 128 -12.06 -21.97 1.35
N GLU A 129 -13.33 -21.98 1.78
CA GLU A 129 -13.78 -22.22 3.18
C GLU A 129 -13.10 -23.36 3.97
N ASP A 130 -12.52 -24.36 3.30
CA ASP A 130 -11.90 -25.55 3.90
C ASP A 130 -10.38 -25.68 3.61
N ASP A 131 -9.76 -24.66 2.99
CA ASP A 131 -8.36 -24.69 2.56
C ASP A 131 -7.52 -23.72 3.41
N GLU A 132 -6.34 -24.18 3.85
CA GLU A 132 -5.36 -23.39 4.60
C GLU A 132 -4.67 -22.30 3.74
N THR A 133 -5.03 -22.19 2.46
CA THR A 133 -4.58 -21.12 1.57
C THR A 133 -4.81 -19.75 2.22
N ASN A 134 -3.73 -19.06 2.57
CA ASN A 134 -3.80 -17.70 3.12
C ASN A 134 -3.56 -16.67 2.01
N LEU A 135 -4.65 -16.24 1.35
CA LEU A 135 -4.56 -15.30 0.23
C LEU A 135 -4.01 -13.93 0.63
N LEU A 136 -4.29 -13.45 1.84
CA LEU A 136 -3.73 -12.19 2.34
C LEU A 136 -2.21 -12.28 2.50
N LYS A 137 -1.70 -13.36 3.07
CA LYS A 137 -0.25 -13.58 3.19
C LYS A 137 0.39 -13.63 1.80
N ASN A 138 -0.17 -14.41 0.88
CA ASN A 138 0.32 -14.52 -0.50
C ASN A 138 0.27 -13.17 -1.23
N PHE A 139 -0.75 -12.36 -0.96
CA PHE A 139 -0.86 -11.00 -1.48
C PHE A 139 0.28 -10.10 -0.97
N PHE A 140 0.50 -10.03 0.35
CA PHE A 140 1.58 -9.22 0.91
C PHE A 140 2.97 -9.67 0.44
N GLU A 141 3.18 -10.97 0.26
CA GLU A 141 4.42 -11.49 -0.33
C GLU A 141 4.62 -11.04 -1.78
N ARG A 142 3.56 -11.03 -2.59
CA ARG A 142 3.60 -10.50 -3.96
C ARG A 142 3.87 -9.00 -3.99
N ILE A 143 3.25 -8.22 -3.11
CA ILE A 143 3.52 -6.78 -3.00
C ILE A 143 4.96 -6.53 -2.58
N ARG A 144 5.48 -7.30 -1.62
CA ARG A 144 6.88 -7.22 -1.22
C ARG A 144 7.81 -7.50 -2.40
N ALA A 145 7.58 -8.59 -3.13
CA ALA A 145 8.37 -8.93 -4.32
C ALA A 145 8.30 -7.83 -5.39
N LEU A 146 7.11 -7.25 -5.61
CA LEU A 146 6.88 -6.14 -6.52
C LEU A 146 7.72 -4.92 -6.16
N MET A 147 7.70 -4.51 -4.88
CA MET A 147 8.49 -3.40 -4.36
C MET A 147 9.98 -3.62 -4.56
N TYR A 148 10.46 -4.83 -4.28
CA TYR A 148 11.87 -5.19 -4.48
C TYR A 148 12.28 -5.17 -5.96
N SER A 149 11.39 -5.58 -6.87
CA SER A 149 11.66 -5.58 -8.31
C SER A 149 11.76 -4.17 -8.91
N GLN A 150 11.20 -3.17 -8.23
CA GLN A 150 11.16 -1.78 -8.68
C GLN A 150 12.12 -0.87 -7.90
N LEU A 151 13.09 -1.43 -7.18
CA LEU A 151 14.01 -0.61 -6.40
C LEU A 151 14.76 0.37 -7.30
N PRO A 152 14.75 1.67 -6.98
CA PRO A 152 15.52 2.65 -7.72
C PRO A 152 17.03 2.42 -7.49
N ILE A 153 17.86 2.82 -8.45
CA ILE A 153 19.32 2.61 -8.39
C ILE A 153 19.94 3.22 -7.11
N ASN A 154 19.37 4.34 -6.64
CA ASN A 154 19.79 5.06 -5.44
C ASN A 154 19.05 4.62 -4.16
N TYR A 155 18.37 3.45 -4.12
CA TYR A 155 17.55 3.05 -2.97
C TYR A 155 18.32 3.06 -1.64
N LYS A 156 19.61 2.68 -1.64
CA LYS A 156 20.45 2.68 -0.43
C LYS A 156 20.57 4.08 0.17
N THR A 157 20.74 5.09 -0.68
CA THR A 157 20.81 6.50 -0.28
C THR A 157 19.47 6.98 0.26
N ILE A 158 18.37 6.62 -0.40
CA ILE A 158 17.00 6.95 0.04
C ILE A 158 16.74 6.39 1.45
N ILE A 159 17.04 5.10 1.67
CA ILE A 159 16.85 4.43 2.96
C ILE A 159 17.76 5.02 4.05
N TYR A 160 19.03 5.27 3.74
CA TYR A 160 19.95 5.91 4.67
C TYR A 160 19.44 7.28 5.13
N ASN A 161 19.02 8.12 4.19
CA ASN A 161 18.50 9.45 4.48
C ASN A 161 17.23 9.40 5.32
N PHE A 162 16.32 8.45 5.03
CA PHE A 162 15.12 8.25 5.83
C PHE A 162 15.45 7.94 7.29
N TYR A 163 16.27 6.93 7.56
CA TYR A 163 16.63 6.55 8.92
C TYR A 163 17.42 7.64 9.64
N ARG A 164 18.37 8.29 8.95
CA ARG A 164 19.15 9.41 9.50
C ARG A 164 18.24 10.56 9.93
N THR A 165 17.29 10.95 9.09
CA THR A 165 16.36 12.04 9.42
C THR A 165 15.37 11.63 10.52
N GLY A 166 14.82 10.41 10.45
CA GLY A 166 13.92 9.91 11.50
C GLY A 166 14.59 9.88 12.88
N LEU A 167 15.84 9.41 12.96
CA LEU A 167 16.63 9.42 14.20
C LEU A 167 16.88 10.84 14.71
N ARG A 168 17.19 11.80 13.82
CA ARG A 168 17.35 13.21 14.20
C ARG A 168 16.06 13.80 14.75
N ILE A 169 14.92 13.60 14.09
CA ILE A 169 13.61 14.07 14.56
C ILE A 169 13.29 13.48 15.93
N MET A 170 13.51 12.17 16.12
CA MET A 170 13.30 11.51 17.41
C MET A 170 14.21 12.08 18.51
N TYR A 171 15.50 12.27 18.21
CA TYR A 171 16.46 12.88 19.12
C TYR A 171 16.07 14.33 19.48
N PHE A 172 15.66 15.15 18.51
CA PHE A 172 15.19 16.50 18.78
C PHE A 172 13.92 16.51 19.61
N LYS A 173 12.94 15.64 19.32
CA LYS A 173 11.70 15.54 20.11
C LYS A 173 12.00 15.09 21.56
N ALA A 174 12.93 14.15 21.74
CA ALA A 174 13.35 13.70 23.06
C ALA A 174 14.09 14.80 23.87
N ASN A 175 14.93 15.59 23.22
CA ASN A 175 15.70 16.65 23.89
C ASN A 175 14.93 17.96 24.06
N MET A 176 13.99 18.31 23.17
CA MET A 176 13.09 19.45 23.37
C MET A 176 12.17 19.22 24.56
N ASN A 177 11.68 17.98 24.76
CA ASN A 177 10.98 17.60 25.99
C ASN A 177 11.87 17.68 27.24
N TYR A 178 13.20 17.66 27.08
CA TYR A 178 14.15 17.83 28.18
C TYR A 178 14.42 19.31 28.47
N PHE A 179 14.51 20.15 27.44
CA PHE A 179 14.72 21.60 27.59
C PHE A 179 13.51 22.34 28.18
N ASP A 180 12.28 21.91 27.88
CA ASP A 180 11.05 22.51 28.43
C ASP A 180 10.90 22.26 29.94
N VAL A 181 11.54 21.22 30.48
CA VAL A 181 11.50 20.90 31.93
C VAL A 181 12.62 21.61 32.70
N THR A 182 13.68 22.06 32.03
CA THR A 182 14.85 22.68 32.69
C THR A 182 14.85 24.20 32.73
N LEU A 183 13.97 24.88 32.00
CA LEU A 183 13.92 26.35 31.96
C LEU A 183 13.16 27.00 33.13
N ASP A 184 12.45 26.22 33.96
CA ASP A 184 11.61 26.72 35.06
C ASP A 184 12.18 26.49 36.48
N GLN A 185 13.46 26.12 36.63
CA GLN A 185 14.05 25.83 37.96
C GLN A 185 15.22 26.71 38.39
N CYS A 186 15.50 27.83 37.72
CA CYS A 186 16.51 28.79 38.18
C CYS A 186 16.05 30.25 38.03
N SER A 187 15.03 30.63 38.79
CA SER A 187 14.78 32.03 39.15
C SER A 187 14.65 32.15 40.68
N GLY A 188 15.76 31.85 41.35
CA GLY A 188 16.04 32.25 42.72
C GLY A 188 17.44 32.85 42.76
N CYS A 189 17.56 34.03 43.36
CA CYS A 189 18.77 34.87 43.57
C CYS A 189 19.05 35.94 42.49
N ASN A 190 18.35 37.07 42.59
CA ASN A 190 18.91 38.31 43.16
C ASN A 190 17.79 39.25 43.60
#